data_AF-A0A380P3P8-F1
#
_entry.id   AF-A0A380P3P8-F1
#
_cell.length_a   1.000
_cell.length_b   1.000
_cell.length_c   1.000
_cell.angle_alpha   90.00
_cell.angle_beta   90.00
_cell.angle_gamma   90.00
#
_symmetry.space_group_name_H-M   'P 1'
#
loop_
_entity.id
_entity.type
_entity.pdbx_description
1 polymer ?
#
loop_
_entity_poly.entity_id
_entity_poly.type
_entity_poly.pdbx_seq_one_letter_code
_entity_poly.pdbx_strand_id
1 'polypeptide(L)'
;MGKLDLAQRNNIMRAAVMGANDGILSISGIVIGVAGATANTFAILIAGFGGALAGTVSMAMGEYVSVHSQNDAQIRAEQEQAHALATRYQQEFDFVADRYEN
;
A
#
# COMPACT_ATOMS: atom_id res chain seq x y z
N MET A 1 -12.16 -21.36 -0.12
CA MET A 1 -10.99 -20.50 0.16
C MET A 1 -10.00 -20.74 -0.96
N GLY A 2 -10.02 -19.89 -1.99
CA GLY A 2 -9.17 -20.04 -3.18
C GLY A 2 -7.70 -19.92 -2.79
N LYS A 3 -6.84 -20.77 -3.34
CA LYS A 3 -5.40 -20.71 -3.09
C LYS A 3 -4.87 -19.37 -3.60
N LEU A 4 -4.22 -18.59 -2.73
CA LEU A 4 -3.56 -17.35 -3.13
C LEU A 4 -2.51 -17.64 -4.19
N ASP A 5 -2.54 -16.86 -5.27
CA ASP A 5 -1.53 -16.93 -6.32
C ASP A 5 -0.12 -16.58 -5.76
N LEU A 6 0.92 -17.14 -6.36
CA LEU A 6 2.30 -16.95 -5.92
C LEU A 6 2.69 -15.46 -5.92
N ALA A 7 2.22 -14.69 -6.90
CA ALA A 7 2.46 -13.25 -6.97
C ALA A 7 1.82 -12.52 -5.78
N GLN A 8 0.60 -12.90 -5.41
CA GLN A 8 -0.13 -12.28 -4.30
C GLN A 8 0.51 -12.60 -2.95
N ARG A 9 0.99 -13.84 -2.77
CA ARG A 9 1.76 -14.23 -1.56
C ARG A 9 3.08 -13.47 -1.46
N ASN A 10 3.79 -13.27 -2.57
CA ASN A 10 5.03 -12.49 -2.60
C ASN A 10 4.76 -11.03 -2.23
N ASN A 11 3.70 -10.42 -2.77
CA ASN A 11 3.33 -9.05 -2.44
C ASN A 11 3.02 -8.87 -0.94
N ILE A 12 2.27 -9.82 -0.34
CA ILE A 12 1.96 -9.82 1.10
C ILE A 12 3.25 -9.93 1.92
N MET A 13 4.18 -10.81 1.54
CA MET A 13 5.45 -10.96 2.27
C MET A 13 6.31 -9.70 2.17
N ARG A 14 6.37 -9.05 1.00
CA ARG A 14 7.08 -7.78 0.83
C ARG A 14 6.49 -6.68 1.71
N ALA A 15 5.16 -6.54 1.69
CA ALA A 15 4.46 -5.56 2.53
C ALA A 15 4.69 -5.84 4.02
N ALA A 16 4.68 -7.10 4.44
CA ALA A 16 4.96 -7.49 5.82
C ALA A 16 6.39 -7.15 6.27
N VAL A 17 7.39 -7.41 5.42
CA VAL A 17 8.79 -7.11 5.73
C VAL A 17 9.03 -5.59 5.79
N MET A 18 8.51 -4.83 4.82
CA MET A 18 8.61 -3.37 4.85
C MET A 18 7.87 -2.77 6.04
N GLY A 19 6.66 -3.25 6.33
CA GLY A 19 5.89 -2.81 7.50
C GLY A 19 6.59 -3.13 8.82
N ALA A 20 7.25 -4.29 8.94
CA ALA A 20 8.03 -4.63 10.13
C ALA A 20 9.24 -3.72 10.30
N ASN A 21 9.96 -3.42 9.21
CA ASN A 21 11.08 -2.48 9.23
C ASN A 21 10.65 -1.09 9.72
N ASP A 22 9.57 -0.57 9.15
CA ASP A 22 9.06 0.76 9.47
C ASP A 22 8.48 0.81 10.90
N GLY A 23 7.84 -0.28 11.34
CA GLY A 23 7.36 -0.45 12.70
C GLY A 23 8.49 -0.40 13.74
N ILE A 24 9.58 -1.15 13.52
CA ILE A 24 10.72 -1.16 14.47
C ILE A 24 11.35 0.23 14.57
N LEU A 25 11.62 0.86 13.44
CA LEU A 25 12.24 2.20 13.39
C LEU A 25 11.35 3.26 14.03
N SER A 26 10.07 3.29 13.70
CA SER A 26 9.13 4.31 14.22
C SER A 26 8.93 4.17 15.74
N ILE A 27 8.73 2.95 16.26
CA ILE A 27 8.52 2.74 17.69
C ILE A 27 9.80 2.99 18.48
N SER A 28 10.96 2.58 17.95
CA SER A 28 12.25 2.91 18.57
C SER A 28 12.45 4.43 18.64
N GLY A 29 12.12 5.16 17.58
CA GLY A 29 12.16 6.62 17.56
C GLY A 29 11.25 7.27 18.60
N ILE A 30 10.01 6.78 18.75
CA ILE A 30 9.08 7.26 19.78
C ILE A 30 9.62 7.00 21.18
N VAL A 31 10.07 5.77 21.45
CA VAL A 31 10.58 5.36 22.76
C VAL A 31 11.83 6.18 23.14
N ILE A 32 12.79 6.31 22.22
CA ILE A 32 14.01 7.10 22.43
C ILE A 32 13.66 8.58 22.62
N GLY A 33 12.76 9.14 21.81
CA GLY A 33 12.34 10.53 21.91
C GLY A 33 11.69 10.86 23.25
N VAL A 34 10.80 10.00 23.72
CA VAL A 34 10.13 10.18 25.03
C VAL A 34 11.11 9.95 26.18
N ALA A 35 11.99 8.94 26.08
CA ALA A 35 13.03 8.68 27.08
C ALA A 35 14.04 9.85 27.20
N GLY A 36 14.29 10.58 26.11
CA GLY A 36 15.09 11.80 26.13
C GLY A 36 14.42 12.96 26.88
N ALA A 37 13.09 12.97 26.97
CA ALA A 37 12.31 14.01 27.63
C ALA A 37 11.91 13.67 29.07
N THR A 38 11.82 12.39 29.44
CA THR A 38 11.45 11.96 30.79
C THR A 38 12.06 10.61 31.16
N ALA A 39 12.39 10.44 32.45
CA ALA A 39 12.83 9.16 33.02
C ALA A 39 11.65 8.27 33.48
N ASN A 40 10.39 8.72 33.30
CA ASN A 40 9.23 7.95 33.71
C ASN A 40 8.99 6.75 32.78
N THR A 41 9.34 5.55 33.26
CA THR A 41 9.19 4.29 32.52
C THR A 41 7.75 4.02 32.06
N PHE A 42 6.76 4.38 32.88
CA PHE A 42 5.35 4.16 32.54
C PHE A 42 4.91 5.05 31.37
N ALA A 43 5.37 6.31 31.35
CA ALA A 43 5.10 7.23 30.24
C ALA A 43 5.77 6.74 28.93
N ILE A 44 7.01 6.26 29.00
CA ILE A 44 7.72 5.69 27.85
C ILE A 44 6.99 4.46 27.30
N LEU A 45 6.52 3.56 28.18
CA LEU A 45 5.83 2.34 27.79
C LEU A 45 4.48 2.64 27.13
N ILE A 46 3.68 3.55 27.69
CA ILE A 46 2.42 3.99 27.08
C ILE A 46 2.66 4.62 25.72
N ALA A 47 3.68 5.47 25.59
CA ALA A 47 3.99 6.12 24.32
C ALA A 47 4.41 5.10 23.24
N GLY A 48 5.30 4.17 23.56
CA GLY A 48 5.73 3.12 22.64
C GLY A 48 4.57 2.20 22.23
N PHE A 49 3.75 1.77 23.19
CA PHE A 49 2.61 0.91 22.92
C PHE A 49 1.50 1.63 22.12
N GLY A 50 1.19 2.87 22.49
CA GLY A 50 0.25 3.72 21.76
C GLY A 50 0.72 3.96 20.33
N GLY A 51 2.00 4.25 20.14
CA GLY A 51 2.62 4.36 18.83
C GLY A 51 2.50 3.08 18.00
N ALA A 52 2.72 1.91 18.61
CA ALA A 52 2.65 0.62 17.93
C ALA A 52 1.23 0.31 17.44
N LEU A 53 0.23 0.56 18.28
CA LEU A 53 -1.17 0.40 17.90
C LEU A 53 -1.56 1.38 16.79
N ALA A 54 -1.22 2.66 16.94
CA ALA A 54 -1.51 3.68 15.93
C ALA A 54 -0.85 3.36 14.58
N GLY A 55 0.42 2.96 14.60
CA GLY A 55 1.16 2.57 13.40
C GLY A 55 0.57 1.35 12.71
N THR A 56 0.22 0.30 13.47
CA THR A 56 -0.39 -0.92 12.90
C THR A 56 -1.74 -0.62 12.26
N VAL A 57 -2.59 0.15 12.94
CA VAL A 57 -3.90 0.55 12.39
C VAL A 57 -3.75 1.40 11.14
N SER A 58 -2.84 2.38 11.17
CA SER A 58 -2.56 3.25 10.02
C SER A 58 -2.07 2.47 8.80
N MET A 59 -1.14 1.52 8.98
CA MET A 59 -0.64 0.68 7.89
C MET A 59 -1.73 -0.24 7.33
N ALA A 60 -2.52 -0.88 8.19
CA ALA A 60 -3.63 -1.74 7.75
C ALA A 60 -4.70 -0.96 6.97
N MET A 61 -5.06 0.22 7.45
CA MET A 61 -6.00 1.10 6.77
C MET A 61 -5.44 1.65 5.46
N GLY A 62 -4.16 2.03 5.44
CA GLY A 62 -3.49 2.50 4.24
C GLY A 62 -3.48 1.45 3.13
N GLU A 63 -3.17 0.19 3.47
CA GLU A 63 -3.19 -0.92 2.52
C GLU A 63 -4.62 -1.19 2.01
N TYR A 64 -5.62 -1.20 2.90
CA TYR A 64 -7.02 -1.40 2.52
C TYR A 64 -7.50 -0.33 1.52
N VAL A 65 -7.24 0.95 1.81
CA VAL A 65 -7.62 2.07 0.94
C VAL A 65 -6.86 2.02 -0.38
N SER A 66 -5.57 1.67 -0.36
CA SER A 66 -4.74 1.54 -1.56
C SER A 66 -5.30 0.48 -2.50
N VAL A 67 -5.60 -0.72 -2.01
CA VAL A 67 -6.16 -1.81 -2.82
C VAL A 67 -7.51 -1.42 -3.42
N HIS A 68 -8.39 -0.77 -2.66
CA HIS A 68 -9.68 -0.30 -3.18
C HIS A 68 -9.51 0.77 -4.26
N SER A 69 -8.61 1.74 -4.05
CA SER A 69 -8.35 2.79 -5.03
C SER A 69 -7.76 2.24 -6.35
N GLN A 70 -6.89 1.23 -6.26
CA GLN A 70 -6.32 0.55 -7.43
C GLN A 70 -7.39 -0.21 -8.21
N ASN A 71 -8.28 -0.92 -7.50
CA ASN A 71 -9.40 -1.62 -8.11
C ASN A 71 -10.36 -0.65 -8.82
N ASP A 72 -10.71 0.46 -8.17
CA ASP A 72 -11.58 1.49 -8.76
C ASP A 72 -10.95 2.14 -9.99
N ALA A 73 -9.64 2.42 -9.94
CA ALA A 73 -8.91 2.93 -11.08
C ALA A 73 -8.89 1.93 -12.25
N GLN A 74 -8.71 0.64 -11.96
CA GLN A 74 -8.71 -0.41 -12.97
C GLN A 74 -10.09 -0.54 -13.65
N ILE A 75 -11.17 -0.57 -12.87
CA ILE A 75 -12.54 -0.63 -13.42
C ILE A 75 -12.82 0.57 -14.34
N ARG A 76 -12.39 1.77 -13.95
CA ARG A 76 -12.54 2.97 -14.80
C ARG A 76 -11.73 2.85 -16.08
N ALA A 77 -10.48 2.40 -16.00
CA ALA A 77 -9.63 2.21 -17.16
C ALA A 77 -10.22 1.18 -18.14
N GLU A 78 -10.79 0.08 -17.63
CA GLU A 78 -11.48 -0.92 -18.44
C GLU A 78 -12.71 -0.34 -19.17
N GLN A 79 -13.53 0.45 -18.46
CA GLN A 79 -14.70 1.12 -19.07
C GLN A 79 -14.31 2.14 -20.15
N GLU A 80 -13.26 2.92 -19.89
CA GLU A 80 -12.76 3.91 -20.83
C GLU A 80 -12.21 3.25 -22.09
N GLN A 81 -11.40 2.19 -21.95
CA GLN A 81 -10.94 1.40 -23.11
C GLN A 81 -12.09 0.75 -23.86
N ALA A 82 -13.07 0.15 -23.18
CA ALA A 82 -14.22 -0.45 -23.85
C ALA A 82 -15.00 0.58 -24.68
N HIS A 83 -15.13 1.81 -24.16
CA HIS A 83 -15.76 2.91 -24.90
C HIS A 83 -14.89 3.38 -26.08
N ALA A 84 -13.57 3.49 -25.90
CA ALA A 84 -12.64 3.88 -26.95
C ALA A 84 -12.62 2.85 -28.09
N LEU A 85 -12.60 1.55 -27.78
CA LEU A 85 -12.70 0.47 -28.77
C LEU A 85 -14.02 0.54 -29.56
N ALA A 86 -15.14 0.88 -28.90
CA ALA A 86 -16.44 0.98 -29.55
C ALA A 86 -16.60 2.24 -30.42
N THR A 87 -15.97 3.35 -30.05
CA THR A 87 -16.17 4.65 -30.71
C THR A 87 -15.05 5.07 -31.65
N ARG A 88 -13.81 4.61 -31.41
CA ARG A 88 -12.59 5.07 -32.10
C ARG A 88 -11.60 3.93 -32.35
N TYR A 89 -12.10 2.77 -32.79
CA TYR A 89 -11.28 1.57 -33.02
C TYR A 89 -10.00 1.84 -33.83
N GLN A 90 -10.10 2.59 -34.93
CA GLN A 90 -8.94 2.84 -35.80
C GLN A 90 -7.84 3.64 -35.08
N GLN A 91 -8.21 4.63 -34.24
CA GLN A 91 -7.22 5.39 -33.48
C GLN A 91 -6.52 4.54 -32.42
N GLU A 92 -7.25 3.64 -31.74
CA GLU A 92 -6.66 2.71 -30.78
C GLU A 92 -5.74 1.69 -31.46
N PHE A 93 -6.14 1.19 -32.64
CA PHE A 93 -5.31 0.29 -33.44
C PHE A 93 -4.01 0.96 -33.86
N ASP A 94 -4.09 2.17 -34.41
CA ASP A 94 -2.92 2.94 -34.85
C ASP A 94 -2.00 3.27 -33.65
N PHE A 95 -2.57 3.61 -32.49
CA PHE A 95 -1.82 3.84 -31.24
C PHE A 95 -1.06 2.59 -30.78
N VAL A 96 -1.71 1.41 -30.79
CA VAL A 96 -1.05 0.16 -30.41
C VAL A 96 0.03 -0.22 -31.43
N ALA A 97 -0.25 -0.06 -32.73
CA ALA A 97 0.73 -0.34 -33.78
C ALA A 97 2.02 0.50 -33.61
N ASP A 98 1.87 1.81 -33.41
CA ASP A 98 2.99 2.73 -33.18
C ASP A 98 3.80 2.40 -31.90
N ARG A 99 3.14 1.88 -30.87
CA ARG A 99 3.77 1.44 -29.61
C ARG A 99 4.64 0.19 -29.75
N TYR A 100 4.33 -0.70 -30.69
CA TYR A 100 5.07 -1.95 -30.93
C TYR A 100 6.12 -1.83 -32.04
N GLU A 101 6.02 -0.81 -32.90
CA GLU A 101 7.02 -0.52 -33.93
C GLU A 101 8.20 0.33 -33.42
N ASN A 102 8.07 0.98 -32.26
CA ASN A 102 9.13 1.72 -31.55
C ASN A 102 9.62 0.99 -30.28
#